data_AF-A0A0Q8DL07-F1
#
_entry.id   AF-A0A0Q8DL07-F1
#
_cell.length_a   1.000
_cell.length_b   1.000
_cell.length_c   1.000
_cell.angle_alpha   90.00
_cell.angle_beta   90.00
_cell.angle_gamma   90.00
#
_symmetry.space_group_name_H-M   'P 1'
#
loop_
_entity.id
_entity.type
_entity.pdbx_description
1 polymer ?
#
loop_
_entity_poly.entity_id
_entity_poly.type
_entity_poly.pdbx_seq_one_letter_code
_entity_poly.pdbx_strand_id
1 'polypeptide(L)'
;MEFAASFASLSFRPGEETFGQYMRRAAQTHRDTAAASERSHEARISALEKELTDIKKTQPEAYAHQIRLYKELASLQQHHVGVNSHETLPLNQVIKEVEYKSQDKGLALSRGFKVEQESLKDQPVALEAAHRTYIDALSVALPEGDEFLRRELEGFEQKYPDSQAI
;
A
#
# COMPACT_ATOMS: atom_id res chain seq x y z
N MET A 1 -29.90 -14.34 -11.48
CA MET A 1 -31.29 -13.91 -11.24
C MET A 1 -31.76 -14.46 -9.90
N GLU A 2 -31.37 -13.86 -8.77
CA GLU A 2 -31.78 -14.35 -7.43
C GLU A 2 -32.27 -13.25 -6.47
N PHE A 3 -32.56 -12.04 -6.96
CA PHE A 3 -33.09 -10.95 -6.12
C PHE A 3 -34.63 -10.94 -6.00
N ALA A 4 -35.36 -11.68 -6.86
CA ALA A 4 -36.82 -11.60 -6.92
C ALA A 4 -37.56 -12.56 -5.98
N ALA A 5 -36.91 -13.62 -5.48
CA ALA A 5 -37.57 -14.66 -4.69
C ALA A 5 -37.72 -14.34 -3.19
N SER A 6 -37.08 -13.28 -2.69
CA SER A 6 -37.11 -12.92 -1.25
C SER A 6 -38.23 -11.93 -0.87
N PHE A 7 -38.93 -11.35 -1.85
CA PHE A 7 -39.95 -10.32 -1.59
C PHE A 7 -41.37 -10.85 -1.33
N ALA A 8 -41.65 -12.11 -1.68
CA ALA A 8 -43.00 -12.67 -1.61
C ALA A 8 -43.45 -13.07 -0.19
N SER A 9 -42.59 -12.97 0.83
CA SER A 9 -42.88 -13.38 2.21
C SER A 9 -43.05 -12.23 3.21
N LEU A 10 -42.90 -10.97 2.81
CA LEU A 10 -43.12 -9.82 3.69
C LEU A 10 -44.63 -9.58 3.89
N SER A 11 -45.20 -10.29 4.86
CA SER A 11 -46.58 -10.10 5.31
C SER A 11 -46.64 -8.95 6.31
N PHE A 12 -47.12 -7.78 5.89
CA PHE A 12 -47.28 -6.61 6.77
C PHE A 12 -48.66 -6.65 7.44
N ARG A 13 -48.71 -6.74 8.76
CA ARG A 13 -49.99 -6.72 9.52
C ARG A 13 -50.48 -5.27 9.71
N PRO A 14 -51.81 -5.06 9.90
CA PRO A 14 -52.32 -3.74 10.28
C PRO A 14 -51.73 -3.30 11.62
N GLY A 15 -50.95 -2.22 11.63
CA GLY A 15 -50.20 -1.73 12.80
C GLY A 15 -48.68 -1.92 12.71
N GLU A 16 -48.18 -2.65 11.70
CA GLU A 16 -46.75 -2.74 11.36
C GLU A 16 -46.37 -1.74 10.26
N GLU A 17 -45.07 -1.46 10.14
CA GLU A 17 -44.46 -0.58 9.12
C GLU A 17 -45.00 -0.94 7.73
N THR A 18 -45.71 -0.04 7.05
CA THR A 18 -46.23 -0.31 5.70
C THR A 18 -45.07 -0.54 4.72
N PHE A 19 -45.30 -1.29 3.64
CA PHE A 19 -44.28 -1.50 2.59
C PHE A 19 -43.65 -0.18 2.09
N GLY A 20 -44.44 0.89 1.95
CA GLY A 20 -43.93 2.21 1.56
C GLY A 20 -43.13 2.95 2.65
N GLN A 21 -43.31 2.60 3.93
CA GLN A 21 -42.45 3.04 5.03
C GLN A 21 -41.15 2.22 5.05
N TYR A 22 -41.24 0.90 4.90
CA TYR A 22 -40.08 0.00 4.79
C TYR A 22 -39.14 0.42 3.63
N MET A 23 -39.68 0.65 2.43
CA MET A 23 -38.87 1.06 1.27
C MET A 23 -38.21 2.44 1.49
N ARG A 24 -38.89 3.37 2.16
CA ARG A 24 -38.31 4.69 2.50
C ARG A 24 -37.20 4.57 3.55
N ARG A 25 -37.40 3.74 4.58
CA ARG A 25 -36.39 3.46 5.60
C ARG A 25 -35.19 2.74 5.02
N ALA A 26 -35.39 1.71 4.20
CA ALA A 26 -34.32 1.01 3.50
C ALA A 26 -33.52 1.97 2.60
N ALA A 27 -34.20 2.80 1.80
CA ALA A 27 -33.54 3.82 0.98
C ALA A 27 -32.77 4.85 1.82
N GLN A 28 -33.30 5.27 2.97
CA GLN A 28 -32.61 6.18 3.89
C GLN A 28 -31.39 5.51 4.51
N THR A 29 -31.51 4.27 5.00
CA THR A 29 -30.36 3.49 5.51
C THR A 29 -29.29 3.34 4.44
N HIS A 30 -29.65 3.01 3.19
CA HIS A 30 -28.69 2.92 2.09
C HIS A 30 -27.98 4.26 1.82
N ARG A 31 -28.70 5.39 1.85
CA ARG A 31 -28.10 6.72 1.72
C ARG A 31 -27.18 7.05 2.89
N ASP A 32 -27.59 6.77 4.11
CA ASP A 32 -26.81 7.04 5.32
C ASP A 32 -25.54 6.18 5.34
N THR A 33 -25.62 4.91 4.90
CA THR A 33 -24.44 4.04 4.74
C THR A 33 -23.51 4.50 3.63
N ALA A 34 -24.05 5.00 2.51
CA ALA A 34 -23.24 5.55 1.43
C ALA A 34 -22.50 6.81 1.87
N ALA A 35 -23.21 7.74 2.52
CA ALA A 35 -22.62 8.96 3.07
C ALA A 35 -21.58 8.69 4.17
N ALA A 36 -21.79 7.68 5.02
CA ALA A 36 -20.81 7.25 6.00
C ALA A 36 -19.56 6.64 5.35
N SER A 37 -19.73 5.86 4.28
CA SER A 37 -18.62 5.29 3.50
C SER A 37 -17.81 6.38 2.79
N GLU A 38 -18.47 7.38 2.20
CA GLU A 38 -17.81 8.52 1.54
C GLU A 38 -16.97 9.32 2.53
N ARG A 39 -17.53 9.67 3.70
CA ARG A 39 -16.77 10.36 4.76
C ARG A 39 -15.56 9.55 5.24
N SER A 40 -15.69 8.22 5.29
CA SER A 40 -14.59 7.33 5.66
C SER A 40 -13.47 7.34 4.61
N HIS A 41 -13.81 7.32 3.32
CA HIS A 41 -12.84 7.39 2.24
C HIS A 41 -12.13 8.75 2.20
N GLU A 42 -12.87 9.86 2.32
CA GLU A 42 -12.29 11.21 2.37
C GLU A 42 -11.31 11.38 3.54
N ALA A 43 -11.68 10.86 4.72
CA ALA A 43 -10.81 10.86 5.89
C ALA A 43 -9.53 10.05 5.66
N ARG A 44 -9.63 8.88 4.99
CA ARG A 44 -8.46 8.06 4.66
C ARG A 44 -7.56 8.72 3.62
N ILE A 45 -8.12 9.33 2.58
CA ILE A 45 -7.37 10.12 1.59
C ILE A 45 -6.58 11.23 2.28
N SER A 46 -7.24 12.01 3.13
CA SER A 46 -6.58 13.10 3.88
C SER A 46 -5.45 12.59 4.78
N ALA A 47 -5.64 11.43 5.42
CA ALA A 47 -4.61 10.80 6.24
C ALA A 47 -3.40 10.34 5.40
N LEU A 48 -3.65 9.74 4.24
CA LEU A 48 -2.61 9.28 3.31
C LEU A 48 -1.80 10.46 2.74
N GLU A 49 -2.44 11.57 2.39
CA GLU A 49 -1.77 12.77 1.90
C GLU A 49 -0.85 13.38 2.97
N LYS A 50 -1.31 13.39 4.23
CA LYS A 50 -0.48 13.81 5.36
C LYS A 50 0.70 12.88 5.56
N GLU A 51 0.47 11.57 5.57
CA GLU A 51 1.52 10.56 5.72
C GLU A 51 2.57 10.65 4.59
N LEU A 52 2.13 10.85 3.35
CA LEU A 52 2.99 11.12 2.19
C LEU A 52 3.81 12.39 2.36
N THR A 53 3.23 13.44 2.93
CA THR A 53 3.96 14.69 3.20
C THR A 53 5.01 14.48 4.30
N ASP A 54 4.64 13.82 5.38
CA ASP A 54 5.50 13.56 6.52
C ASP A 54 6.67 12.64 6.15
N ILE A 55 6.43 11.58 5.38
CA ILE A 55 7.48 10.66 4.95
C ILE A 55 8.44 11.30 3.96
N LYS A 56 7.94 12.12 3.02
CA LYS A 56 8.82 12.86 2.09
C LYS A 56 9.75 13.82 2.83
N LYS A 57 9.30 14.36 3.97
CA LYS A 57 10.10 15.27 4.80
C LYS A 57 11.10 14.54 5.69
N THR A 58 10.68 13.43 6.31
CA THR A 58 11.47 12.75 7.34
C THR A 58 12.34 11.62 6.79
N GLN A 59 11.86 10.93 5.74
CA GLN A 59 12.50 9.77 5.12
C GLN A 59 12.28 9.80 3.60
N PRO A 60 12.88 10.77 2.87
CA PRO A 60 12.63 10.97 1.44
C PRO A 60 13.00 9.76 0.57
N GLU A 61 13.90 8.90 1.05
CA GLU A 61 14.35 7.69 0.35
C GLU A 61 13.55 6.42 0.72
N ALA A 62 12.56 6.52 1.61
CA ALA A 62 11.64 5.43 1.94
C ALA A 62 10.63 5.19 0.81
N TYR A 63 11.15 4.91 -0.39
CA TYR A 63 10.38 4.80 -1.61
C TYR A 63 9.41 3.63 -1.57
N ALA A 64 9.77 2.50 -0.93
CA ALA A 64 8.87 1.37 -0.74
C ALA A 64 7.55 1.81 -0.07
N HIS A 65 7.68 2.59 1.01
CA HIS A 65 6.55 3.11 1.75
C HIS A 65 5.78 4.18 0.94
N GLN A 66 6.48 5.10 0.27
CA GLN A 66 5.84 6.09 -0.60
C GLN A 66 5.01 5.44 -1.72
N ILE A 67 5.56 4.42 -2.40
CA ILE A 67 4.87 3.68 -3.48
C ILE A 67 3.60 3.00 -2.93
N ARG A 68 3.68 2.39 -1.75
CA ARG A 68 2.51 1.77 -1.10
C ARG A 68 1.40 2.79 -0.85
N LEU A 69 1.72 3.94 -0.25
CA LEU A 69 0.76 4.99 0.04
C LEU A 69 0.15 5.58 -1.24
N TYR A 70 0.95 5.76 -2.29
CA TYR A 70 0.45 6.22 -3.58
C TYR A 70 -0.48 5.22 -4.26
N LYS A 71 -0.18 3.92 -4.21
CA LYS A 71 -1.05 2.87 -4.75
C LYS A 71 -2.38 2.79 -3.99
N GLU A 72 -2.35 2.95 -2.67
CA GLU A 72 -3.57 3.01 -1.85
C GLU A 72 -4.40 4.24 -2.19
N LEU A 73 -3.78 5.42 -2.30
CA LEU A 73 -4.44 6.66 -2.69
C LEU A 73 -5.09 6.54 -4.07
N ALA A 74 -4.37 5.97 -5.05
CA ALA A 74 -4.91 5.73 -6.39
C ALA A 74 -6.11 4.78 -6.38
N SER A 75 -6.06 3.72 -5.57
CA SER A 75 -7.18 2.78 -5.40
C SER A 75 -8.42 3.47 -4.81
N LEU A 76 -8.25 4.25 -3.73
CA LEU A 76 -9.35 4.98 -3.09
C LEU A 76 -9.99 6.01 -4.02
N GLN A 77 -9.18 6.70 -4.83
CA GLN A 77 -9.69 7.65 -5.84
C GLN A 77 -10.42 6.96 -6.98
N GLN A 78 -9.98 5.77 -7.42
CA GLN A 78 -10.68 4.99 -8.45
C GLN A 78 -12.04 4.45 -7.95
N HIS A 79 -12.16 4.15 -6.65
CA HIS A 79 -13.38 3.63 -6.05
C HIS A 79 -14.38 4.71 -5.60
N HIS A 80 -14.01 6.00 -5.65
CA HIS A 80 -14.96 7.09 -5.44
C HIS A 80 -15.87 7.26 -6.67
N VAL A 81 -17.19 7.14 -6.46
CA VAL A 81 -18.24 7.32 -7.47
C VAL A 81 -18.26 8.80 -7.90
N GLY A 82 -17.39 9.18 -8.83
CA GLY A 82 -17.35 10.55 -9.36
C GLY A 82 -15.99 11.05 -9.84
N VAL A 83 -14.89 10.33 -9.57
CA VAL A 83 -13.57 10.76 -10.04
C VAL A 83 -13.46 10.44 -11.53
N ASN A 84 -13.41 11.49 -12.37
CA ASN A 84 -13.15 11.34 -13.79
C ASN A 84 -11.77 10.71 -13.98
N SER A 85 -11.66 9.74 -14.89
CA SER A 85 -10.39 9.05 -15.21
C SER A 85 -9.24 10.00 -15.57
N HIS A 86 -9.55 11.22 -16.01
CA HIS A 86 -8.54 12.27 -16.27
C HIS A 86 -7.81 12.77 -15.01
N GLU A 87 -8.42 12.69 -13.82
CA GLU A 87 -7.82 13.12 -12.55
C GLU A 87 -6.97 12.05 -11.85
N THR A 88 -7.06 10.78 -12.27
CA THR A 88 -6.25 9.66 -11.72
C THR A 88 -4.97 9.37 -12.52
N LEU A 89 -4.91 9.82 -13.78
CA LEU A 89 -3.69 9.80 -14.60
C LEU A 89 -2.45 10.48 -13.95
N PRO A 90 -2.57 11.58 -13.17
CA PRO A 90 -1.44 12.20 -12.47
C PRO A 90 -0.80 11.25 -11.45
N LEU A 91 -1.59 10.51 -10.67
CA LEU A 91 -1.06 9.62 -9.63
C LEU A 91 -0.31 8.43 -10.20
N ASN A 92 -0.81 7.83 -11.29
CA ASN A 92 -0.12 6.73 -11.95
C ASN A 92 1.24 7.15 -12.50
N GLN A 93 1.36 8.40 -12.98
CA GLN A 93 2.66 8.94 -13.40
C GLN A 93 3.59 9.16 -12.21
N VAL A 94 3.08 9.73 -11.11
CA VAL A 94 3.86 9.91 -9.87
C VAL A 94 4.36 8.57 -9.34
N ILE A 95 3.52 7.54 -9.32
CA ILE A 95 3.92 6.18 -8.90
C ILE A 95 5.11 5.70 -9.74
N LYS A 96 5.03 5.81 -11.07
CA LYS A 96 6.12 5.40 -11.98
C LYS A 96 7.42 6.17 -11.72
N GLU A 97 7.34 7.47 -11.47
CA GLU A 97 8.52 8.28 -11.16
C GLU A 97 9.19 7.86 -9.84
N VAL A 98 8.38 7.53 -8.82
CA VAL A 98 8.89 7.04 -7.54
C VAL A 98 9.45 5.63 -7.68
N GLU A 99 8.81 4.75 -8.46
CA GLU A 99 9.32 3.42 -8.80
C GLU A 99 10.67 3.49 -9.53
N TYR A 100 10.85 4.45 -10.45
CA TYR A 100 12.15 4.67 -11.09
C TYR A 100 13.23 5.09 -10.10
N LYS A 101 12.93 6.05 -9.21
CA LYS A 101 13.88 6.48 -8.16
C LYS A 101 14.22 5.36 -7.18
N SER A 102 13.24 4.53 -6.86
CA SER A 102 13.40 3.32 -6.05
C SER A 102 14.42 2.37 -6.68
N GLN A 103 14.27 2.08 -7.98
CA GLN A 103 15.20 1.22 -8.72
C GLN A 103 16.62 1.81 -8.79
N ASP A 104 16.74 3.11 -9.09
CA ASP A 104 18.05 3.78 -9.12
C ASP A 104 18.76 3.72 -7.76
N LYS A 105 18.00 3.93 -6.67
CA LYS A 105 18.52 3.79 -5.30
C LYS A 105 18.94 2.36 -5.00
N GLY A 106 18.16 1.35 -5.38
CA GLY A 106 18.52 -0.06 -5.21
C GLY A 106 19.84 -0.41 -5.92
N LEU A 107 20.03 0.08 -7.16
CA LEU A 107 21.27 -0.07 -7.90
C LEU A 107 22.45 0.63 -7.22
N ALA A 108 22.25 1.83 -6.71
CA ALA A 108 23.28 2.58 -5.98
C ALA A 108 23.70 1.85 -4.69
N LEU A 109 22.74 1.32 -3.93
CA LEU A 109 23.00 0.51 -2.73
C LEU A 109 23.79 -0.76 -3.08
N SER A 110 23.40 -1.47 -4.14
CA SER A 110 24.11 -2.68 -4.59
C SER A 110 25.56 -2.38 -4.98
N ARG A 111 25.81 -1.27 -5.69
CA ARG A 111 27.17 -0.84 -6.04
C ARG A 111 27.98 -0.48 -4.80
N GLY A 112 27.40 0.25 -3.84
CA GLY A 112 28.04 0.60 -2.58
C GLY A 112 28.42 -0.64 -1.77
N PHE A 113 27.49 -1.58 -1.63
CA PHE A 113 27.73 -2.82 -0.90
C PHE A 113 28.83 -3.67 -1.53
N LYS A 114 28.93 -3.75 -2.86
CA LYS A 114 30.03 -4.48 -3.53
C LYS A 114 31.42 -3.93 -3.17
N VAL A 115 31.54 -2.60 -3.06
CA VAL A 115 32.81 -1.96 -2.66
C VAL A 115 33.12 -2.25 -1.20
N GLU A 116 32.12 -2.14 -0.32
CA GLU A 116 32.25 -2.44 1.09
C GLU A 116 32.60 -3.92 1.33
N GLN A 117 31.96 -4.83 0.60
CA GLN A 117 32.20 -6.26 0.63
C GLN A 117 33.67 -6.60 0.32
N GLU A 118 34.27 -6.00 -0.71
CA GLU A 118 35.68 -6.23 -1.04
C GLU A 118 36.60 -5.72 0.06
N SER A 119 36.25 -4.60 0.71
CA SER A 119 37.03 -4.03 1.81
C SER A 119 36.97 -4.85 3.10
N LEU A 120 35.88 -5.62 3.30
CA LEU A 120 35.62 -6.42 4.50
C LEU A 120 35.85 -7.92 4.29
N LYS A 121 36.43 -8.35 3.16
CA LYS A 121 36.58 -9.77 2.81
C LYS A 121 37.29 -10.63 3.87
N ASP A 122 38.25 -10.03 4.58
CA ASP A 122 39.04 -10.69 5.62
C ASP A 122 38.41 -10.52 7.03
N GLN A 123 37.25 -9.87 7.13
CA GLN A 123 36.54 -9.56 8.37
C GLN A 123 35.11 -10.13 8.33
N PRO A 124 34.94 -11.45 8.53
CA PRO A 124 33.66 -12.15 8.27
C PRO A 124 32.48 -11.61 9.09
N VAL A 125 32.69 -11.27 10.37
CA VAL A 125 31.65 -10.71 11.26
C VAL A 125 31.22 -9.31 10.81
N ALA A 126 32.19 -8.47 10.44
CA ALA A 126 31.89 -7.12 9.92
C ALA A 126 31.16 -7.21 8.57
N LEU A 127 31.54 -8.17 7.73
CA LEU A 127 30.90 -8.40 6.43
C LEU A 127 29.44 -8.86 6.57
N GLU A 128 29.14 -9.74 7.52
CA GLU A 128 27.77 -10.15 7.82
C GLU A 128 26.90 -8.96 8.26
N ALA A 129 27.40 -8.14 9.20
CA ALA A 129 26.69 -6.95 9.67
C ALA A 129 26.45 -5.92 8.55
N ALA A 130 27.44 -5.70 7.69
CA ALA A 130 27.32 -4.85 6.51
C ALA A 130 26.26 -5.38 5.54
N HIS A 131 26.24 -6.70 5.29
CA HIS A 131 25.25 -7.33 4.42
C HIS A 131 23.83 -7.18 4.99
N ARG A 132 23.63 -7.37 6.30
CA ARG A 132 22.34 -7.14 6.95
C ARG A 132 21.89 -5.68 6.82
N THR A 133 22.80 -4.73 7.05
CA THR A 133 22.52 -3.29 6.90
C THR A 133 22.13 -2.94 5.46
N TYR A 134 22.79 -3.56 4.48
CA TYR A 134 22.45 -3.40 3.07
C TYR A 134 21.06 -3.95 2.73
N ILE A 135 20.68 -5.13 3.24
CA ILE A 135 19.34 -5.70 3.08
C ILE A 135 18.27 -4.80 3.72
N ASP A 136 18.52 -4.27 4.92
CA ASP A 136 17.61 -3.34 5.60
C ASP A 136 17.42 -2.06 4.76
N ALA A 137 18.51 -1.51 4.21
CA ALA A 137 18.45 -0.35 3.34
C ALA A 137 17.70 -0.63 2.02
N LEU A 138 17.89 -1.81 1.41
CA LEU A 138 17.13 -2.23 0.24
C LEU A 138 15.64 -2.37 0.54
N SER A 139 15.26 -2.89 1.71
CA SER A 139 13.86 -3.06 2.11
C SER A 139 13.13 -1.72 2.31
N VAL A 140 13.87 -0.65 2.63
CA VAL A 140 13.34 0.72 2.70
C VAL A 140 13.21 1.34 1.30
N ALA A 141 14.19 1.06 0.43
CA ALA A 141 14.28 1.66 -0.89
C ALA A 141 13.42 0.97 -1.95
N LEU A 142 13.22 -0.35 -1.87
CA LEU A 142 12.56 -1.17 -2.89
C LEU A 142 11.20 -1.68 -2.41
N PRO A 143 10.17 -1.69 -3.27
CA PRO A 143 8.84 -2.13 -2.88
C PRO A 143 8.82 -3.62 -2.50
N GLU A 144 7.88 -3.99 -1.64
CA GLU A 144 7.60 -5.39 -1.31
C GLU A 144 7.32 -6.19 -2.59
N GLY A 145 7.91 -7.39 -2.69
CA GLY A 145 7.78 -8.26 -3.85
C GLY A 145 8.69 -7.89 -5.03
N ASP A 146 9.58 -6.90 -4.90
CA ASP A 146 10.62 -6.64 -5.89
C ASP A 146 11.54 -7.86 -6.07
N GLU A 147 11.76 -8.27 -7.32
CA GLU A 147 12.53 -9.48 -7.62
C GLU A 147 14.00 -9.36 -7.20
N PHE A 148 14.59 -8.17 -7.31
CA PHE A 148 15.98 -7.94 -6.93
C PHE A 148 16.12 -8.05 -5.42
N LEU A 149 15.27 -7.36 -4.64
CA LEU A 149 15.25 -7.47 -3.18
C LEU A 149 15.07 -8.93 -2.72
N ARG A 150 14.14 -9.68 -3.33
CA ARG A 150 13.91 -11.09 -2.98
C ARG A 150 15.17 -11.94 -3.20
N ARG A 151 15.86 -11.78 -4.33
CA ARG A 151 17.09 -12.54 -4.62
C ARG A 151 18.22 -12.20 -3.67
N GLU A 152 18.37 -10.92 -3.31
CA GLU A 152 19.40 -10.49 -2.35
C GLU A 152 19.11 -11.05 -0.94
N LEU A 153 17.84 -11.04 -0.51
CA LEU A 153 17.39 -11.68 0.74
C LEU A 153 17.68 -13.18 0.76
N GLU A 154 17.26 -13.92 -0.28
CA GLU A 154 17.52 -15.35 -0.40
C GLU A 154 19.04 -15.65 -0.38
N GLY A 155 19.83 -14.83 -1.07
CA GLY A 155 21.29 -14.95 -1.08
C GLY A 155 21.92 -14.67 0.29
N PHE A 156 21.39 -13.70 1.04
CA PHE A 156 21.82 -13.42 2.41
C PHE A 156 21.52 -14.60 3.34
N GLU A 157 20.29 -15.12 3.32
CA GLU A 157 19.87 -16.24 4.16
C GLU A 157 20.66 -17.53 3.89
N GLN A 158 20.96 -17.81 2.62
CA GLN A 158 21.80 -18.95 2.24
C GLN A 158 23.25 -18.80 2.71
N LYS A 159 23.78 -17.57 2.69
CA LYS A 159 25.16 -17.28 3.08
C LYS A 159 25.33 -17.20 4.60
N TYR A 160 24.28 -16.80 5.31
CA TYR A 160 24.29 -16.60 6.75
C TYR A 160 23.07 -17.26 7.42
N PRO A 161 23.01 -18.60 7.45
CA PRO A 161 21.85 -19.35 7.94
C PRO A 161 21.60 -19.17 9.45
N ASP A 162 22.64 -18.91 10.23
CA ASP A 162 22.55 -18.76 11.70
C ASP A 162 22.17 -17.34 12.15
N SER A 163 22.12 -16.38 11.22
CA SER A 163 21.86 -14.96 11.51
C SER A 163 20.38 -14.63 11.72
N GLN A 164 19.50 -15.62 11.54
CA GLN A 164 18.06 -15.52 11.84
C GLN A 164 17.73 -15.73 13.34
N ALA A 165 18.72 -15.96 14.21
CA ALA A 165 18.51 -16.38 15.59
C ALA A 165 18.50 -15.27 16.67
N ILE A 166 18.27 -13.99 16.32
CA ILE A 166 18.18 -12.89 17.32
C ILE A 166 16.87 -12.12 17.18
#